data_AF-A0A1V2UJ26-F1
#
_entry.id   AF-A0A1V2UJ26-F1
#
_cell.length_a   1.000
_cell.length_b   1.000
_cell.length_c   1.000
_cell.angle_alpha   90.00
_cell.angle_beta   90.00
_cell.angle_gamma   90.00
#
_symmetry.space_group_name_H-M   'P 1'
#
loop_
_entity.id
_entity.type
_entity.pdbx_description
1 polymer ?
#
loop_
_entity_poly.entity_id
_entity_poly.type
_entity_poly.pdbx_seq_one_letter_code
_entity_poly.pdbx_strand_id
1 'polypeptide(L)' 'MKELKIIFGAFLLSLLLNWGLSYLLNRPFKWWITLGMFIGFSSAYLVGSRKRLGQKSLLLLPPFIRF' A
#
# COMPACT_ATOMS: atom_id res chain seq x y z
N MET A 1 -1.45 -3.99 -13.42
CA MET A 1 -2.02 -5.28 -12.96
C MET A 1 -1.00 -6.14 -12.18
N LYS A 2 0.27 -6.28 -12.61
CA LYS A 2 1.28 -7.08 -11.89
C LYS A 2 1.58 -6.58 -10.47
N GLU A 3 1.77 -5.27 -10.29
CA GLU A 3 2.00 -4.65 -8.97
C GLU A 3 0.88 -4.93 -7.96
N LEU A 4 -0.39 -4.81 -8.38
CA LEU A 4 -1.53 -5.13 -7.52
C LEU A 4 -1.53 -6.60 -7.10
N LYS A 5 -1.18 -7.52 -8.00
CA LYS A 5 -1.07 -8.94 -7.65
C LYS A 5 0.01 -9.19 -6.59
N ILE A 6 1.14 -8.49 -6.67
CA ILE A 6 2.23 -8.61 -5.69
C ILE A 6 1.79 -8.07 -4.33
N ILE A 7 1.15 -6.90 -4.29
CA ILE A 7 0.64 -6.28 -3.06
C ILE A 7 -0.44 -7.18 -2.43
N PHE A 8 -1.34 -7.72 -3.24
CA PHE A 8 -2.39 -8.63 -2.78
C PHE A 8 -1.81 -9.95 -2.26
N GLY A 9 -0.81 -10.51 -2.94
CA GLY A 9 -0.11 -11.73 -2.51
C GLY A 9 0.64 -11.54 -1.19
N ALA A 10 1.34 -10.42 -1.02
CA ALA A 10 2.04 -10.08 0.22
C ALA A 10 1.07 -9.89 1.40
N PHE A 11 -0.10 -9.31 1.13
CA PHE A 11 -1.17 -9.18 2.12
C PHE A 11 -1.72 -10.55 2.54
N LEU A 12 -2.03 -11.43 1.57
CA LEU A 12 -2.50 -12.79 1.84
C LEU A 12 -1.48 -13.58 2.67
N LEU A 13 -0.20 -13.48 2.31
CA LEU A 13 0.88 -14.17 3.01
C LEU A 13 1.00 -13.67 4.46
N SER A 14 0.89 -12.36 4.69
CA SER A 14 0.90 -11.78 6.04
C SER A 14 -0.30 -12.22 6.89
N LEU A 15 -1.46 -12.40 6.26
CA LEU A 15 -2.67 -12.92 6.88
C LEU A 15 -2.49 -14.38 7.29
N LEU A 16 -1.95 -15.21 6.38
CA LEU A 16 -1.67 -16.62 6.64
C LEU A 16 -0.62 -16.81 7.73
N LEU A 17 0.45 -16.01 7.71
CA LEU A 17 1.47 -16.00 8.76
C LEU A 17 0.88 -15.61 10.11
N ASN A 18 0.07 -14.54 10.18
CA ASN A 18 -0.57 -14.15 11.43
C ASN A 18 -1.59 -15.19 11.91
N TRP A 19 -2.27 -15.89 11.00
CA TRP A 19 -3.16 -17.00 11.36
C TRP A 19 -2.37 -18.17 11.93
N GLY A 20 -1.29 -18.59 11.26
CA GLY A 20 -0.41 -19.67 11.73
C GLY A 20 0.22 -19.36 13.09
N LEU A 21 0.72 -18.13 13.27
CA LEU A 21 1.24 -17.66 14.56
C LEU A 21 0.15 -17.58 15.64
N SER A 22 -1.07 -17.17 15.28
CA SER A 22 -2.21 -17.15 16.20
C SER A 22 -2.57 -18.55 16.68
N TYR A 23 -2.54 -19.53 15.78
CA TYR A 23 -2.75 -20.95 16.11
C TYR A 23 -1.62 -21.51 16.97
N LEU A 24 -0.35 -21.20 16.65
CA LEU A 24 0.82 -21.72 17.37
C LEU A 24 0.97 -21.11 18.78
N LEU A 25 0.70 -19.81 18.91
CA LEU A 25 0.87 -19.06 20.17
C LEU A 25 -0.43 -18.95 20.98
N ASN A 26 -1.50 -19.62 20.53
CA ASN A 26 -2.83 -19.60 21.14
C ASN A 26 -3.31 -18.15 21.44
N ARG A 27 -2.95 -17.21 20.57
CA ARG A 27 -3.16 -15.77 20.72
C ARG A 27 -4.33 -15.35 19.85
N PRO A 28 -5.20 -14.42 20.29
CA PRO A 28 -6.28 -13.92 19.44
C PRO A 28 -5.74 -13.31 18.14
N PHE A 29 -6.26 -13.78 17.01
CA PHE A 29 -5.92 -13.29 15.68
C PHE A 29 -6.43 -11.86 15.49
N LYS A 30 -5.51 -10.88 15.54
CA LYS A 30 -5.85 -9.47 15.40
C LYS A 30 -5.84 -9.02 13.94
N TRP A 31 -6.72 -9.61 13.14
CA TRP A 31 -6.87 -9.30 11.71
C TRP A 31 -7.10 -7.81 11.39
N TRP A 32 -7.70 -7.09 12.35
CA TRP A 32 -7.92 -5.65 12.29
C TRP A 32 -6.63 -4.83 12.11
N ILE A 33 -5.50 -5.26 12.70
CA ILE A 33 -4.20 -4.59 12.55
C ILE A 33 -3.65 -4.79 11.14
N THR A 34 -3.74 -6.01 10.62
CA THR A 34 -3.33 -6.35 9.25
C THR A 34 -4.14 -5.53 8.25
N LEU A 35 -5.44 -5.38 8.49
CA LEU A 35 -6.33 -4.54 7.67
C LEU A 35 -5.95 -3.06 7.72
N GLY A 36 -5.67 -2.53 8.92
CA GLY A 36 -5.23 -1.15 9.13
C GLY A 36 -3.91 -0.84 8.41
N MET A 37 -2.93 -1.75 8.48
CA MET A 37 -1.67 -1.62 7.73
C MET A 37 -1.90 -1.62 6.22
N PHE A 38 -2.81 -2.45 5.71
CA PHE A 38 -3.11 -2.50 4.28
C PHE A 38 -3.76 -1.21 3.78
N ILE A 39 -4.72 -0.66 4.53
CA ILE A 39 -5.38 0.60 4.20
C ILE A 39 -4.37 1.76 4.28
N GLY A 40 -3.53 1.80 5.31
CA GLY A 40 -2.47 2.80 5.46
C GLY A 40 -1.46 2.76 4.32
N PHE A 41 -1.02 1.56 3.93
CA PHE A 41 -0.10 1.38 2.80
C PHE A 41 -0.74 1.76 1.47
N SER A 42 -2.00 1.34 1.23
CA SER A 42 -2.73 1.64 0.01
C SER A 42 -2.98 3.15 -0.16
N SER A 43 -3.39 3.84 0.91
CA SER A 43 -3.58 5.29 0.89
C SER A 43 -2.26 6.04 0.68
N ALA A 44 -1.18 5.64 1.35
CA ALA A 44 0.15 6.21 1.14
C ALA A 44 0.65 6.01 -0.31
N TYR A 45 0.43 4.82 -0.88
CA TYR A 45 0.76 4.53 -2.28
C TYR A 45 -0.04 5.42 -3.25
N LEU A 46 -1.34 5.58 -3.01
CA LEU A 46 -2.21 6.45 -3.82
C LEU A 46 -1.77 7.91 -3.76
N VAL A 47 -1.47 8.42 -2.56
CA VAL A 47 -0.99 9.79 -2.34
C VAL A 47 0.38 9.99 -3.00
N GLY A 48 1.32 9.07 -2.82
CA GLY A 48 2.64 9.13 -3.45
C GLY A 48 2.58 9.06 -4.97
N SER A 49 1.69 8.23 -5.52
CA SER A 49 1.49 8.10 -6.97
C SER A 49 0.88 9.39 -7.56
N ARG A 50 -0.09 10.00 -6.87
CA ARG A 50 -0.65 11.32 -7.26
C ARG A 50 0.39 12.43 -7.23
N LYS A 51 1.29 12.43 -6.23
CA LYS A 51 2.41 13.40 -6.18
C LYS A 51 3.37 13.24 -7.36
N ARG A 52 3.70 12.01 -7.78
CA ARG A 52 4.52 11.78 -8.99
C ARG A 52 3.83 12.23 -10.28
N LEU A 53 2.52 12.08 -10.37
CA LEU A 53 1.75 12.54 -11.54
C LEU A 53 1.71 14.07 -11.63
N GLY A 54 1.48 14.75 -10.50
CA GLY A 54 1.56 16.21 -10.43
C GLY A 54 2.94 16.76 -10.76
N GLN A 55 4.00 16.08 -10.31
CA GLN A 55 5.39 16.49 -10.57
C GLN A 55 5.81 16.27 -12.03
N LYS A 56 5.34 15.19 -12.69
CA LYS A 56 5.52 14.98 -14.13
C LYS A 56 4.77 16.02 -14.97
N SER A 57 3.56 16.39 -14.56
CA SER A 57 2.79 17.43 -15.25
C SER A 57 3.45 18.80 -15.14
N LEU A 58 4.06 19.13 -13.99
CA LEU A 58 4.80 20.38 -13.78
C LEU A 58 6.12 20.45 -14.55
N LEU A 59 6.76 19.31 -14.80
CA LEU A 59 7.98 19.20 -15.62
C LEU A 59 7.71 19.27 -17.14
N LEU A 60 6.50 18.92 -17.57
CA LEU A 60 6.05 19.00 -18.98
C LEU A 60 5.42 20.35 -19.34
N LEU A 61 5.19 21.23 -18.35
CA LEU A 61 4.71 22.58 -18.63
C LEU A 61 5.84 23.45 -19.20
N PRO A 62 5.60 24.18 -20.29
CA PRO A 62 6.59 25.07 -20.88
C PRO A 62 7.00 26.18 -19.89
N PRO A 63 8.24 26.69 -19.99
CA PRO A 63 8.85 27.57 -18.98
C PRO A 63 8.12 28.89 -18.72
N PHE A 64 7.18 29.27 -19.58
CA PHE A 64 6.43 30.53 -19.51
C PHE A 64 5.32 30.56 -18.44
N ILE A 65 4.96 29.40 -17.86
CA ILE A 65 3.89 29.26 -16.85
C ILE A 65 4.49 29.13 -15.43
N ARG A 66 5.82 29.15 -15.29
CA ARG A 66 6.55 28.92 -14.02
C ARG A 66 6.78 30.21 -13.21
N PHE A 67 5.85 31.15 -13.23
CA PHE A 67 5.87 32.38 -12.44
C PHE A 67 5.05 32.26 -11.16
#